data_AF-A0A8H4WM97-F1
#
_entry.id   AF-A0A8H4WM97-F1
#
_cell.length_a   1.000
_cell.length_b   1.000
_cell.length_c   1.000
_cell.angle_alpha   90.00
_cell.angle_beta   90.00
_cell.angle_gamma   90.00
#
_symmetry.space_group_name_H-M   'P 1'
#
loop_
_entity.id
_entity.type
_entity.pdbx_description
1 polymer ?
#
loop_
_entity_poly.entity_id
_entity_poly.type
_entity_poly.pdbx_seq_one_letter_code
_entity_poly.pdbx_strand_id
1 'polypeptide(L)'
;MLSPVISTSTSTPGRARASCEQCRSRKVRCTGEYPKRAGRPKRPCVIARPPSSPPDRDDDRGPLPAQSNSARIPTVAEERPSHHEPNTYIPPYLADFERLAPAQPHSDILTQTDISASCACLSTLYLLLNRLRVRTELTVPDDLATLRNTFERATDVLECPKCPMRFSSVLQNAGILGILCVCIAESYVSFIKTIDEKEIEASNKGGNLKIALNPLGQSHAADDTVLVLIEVSPEQWKSLMYNVVKSEIFGIHGHRDKSFVAFIERLEERQTRWHTLPTAPDCPSTYQSACSSPNELPLCLTITKAARKVLDPIASTLA
;
A
#
# COMPACT_ATOMS: atom_id res chain seq x y z
N MET A 1 16.38 -49.81 -55.87
CA MET A 1 17.47 -49.11 -55.16
C MET A 1 17.04 -47.65 -55.05
N LEU A 2 16.73 -47.14 -53.86
CA LEU A 2 17.64 -46.64 -52.80
C LEU A 2 18.23 -45.25 -53.11
N SER A 3 17.55 -44.21 -52.58
CA SER A 3 18.12 -42.96 -52.02
C SER A 3 18.81 -41.94 -52.96
N PRO A 4 18.96 -40.67 -52.52
CA PRO A 4 18.07 -39.87 -51.67
C PRO A 4 17.80 -38.43 -52.24
N VAL A 5 16.79 -37.74 -51.70
CA VAL A 5 16.58 -36.30 -51.92
C VAL A 5 17.38 -35.49 -50.89
N ILE A 6 18.07 -34.43 -51.32
CA ILE A 6 18.71 -33.44 -50.45
C ILE A 6 17.90 -32.13 -50.51
N SER A 7 17.26 -31.76 -49.40
CA SER A 7 16.48 -30.53 -49.29
C SER A 7 17.36 -29.34 -48.92
N THR A 8 17.48 -28.35 -49.80
CA THR A 8 18.16 -27.08 -49.52
C THR A 8 17.32 -26.19 -48.59
N SER A 9 17.91 -25.76 -47.47
CA SER A 9 17.28 -24.85 -46.50
C SER A 9 17.64 -23.38 -46.79
N THR A 10 16.71 -22.63 -47.39
CA THR A 10 16.84 -21.18 -47.60
C THR A 10 16.85 -20.42 -46.27
N SER A 11 17.86 -19.57 -46.06
CA SER A 11 18.00 -18.71 -44.89
C SER A 11 17.25 -17.38 -45.06
N THR A 12 16.43 -17.02 -44.06
CA THR A 12 15.79 -15.69 -43.99
C THR A 12 16.56 -14.77 -43.02
N PRO A 13 16.89 -13.53 -43.42
CA PRO A 13 17.61 -12.58 -42.55
C PRO A 13 16.66 -11.82 -41.60
N GLY A 14 17.23 -10.98 -40.74
CA GLY A 14 16.51 -9.79 -40.24
C GLY A 14 15.54 -9.95 -39.07
N ARG A 15 15.89 -10.72 -38.02
CA ARG A 15 15.25 -10.53 -36.70
C ARG A 15 16.29 -10.49 -35.59
N ALA A 16 16.31 -9.39 -34.83
CA ALA A 16 17.21 -9.24 -33.68
C ALA A 16 16.92 -10.37 -32.67
N ARG A 17 17.89 -11.25 -32.44
CA ARG A 17 17.74 -12.38 -31.52
C ARG A 17 17.78 -11.87 -30.08
N ALA A 18 16.62 -11.74 -29.46
CA ALA A 18 16.53 -11.46 -28.03
C ALA A 18 17.27 -12.56 -27.23
N SER A 19 18.18 -12.16 -26.34
CA SER A 19 18.85 -13.09 -25.43
C SER A 19 17.83 -13.76 -24.52
N CYS A 20 17.93 -15.07 -24.34
CA CYS A 20 17.04 -15.78 -23.41
C CYS A 20 17.30 -15.32 -21.96
N GLU A 21 16.28 -15.42 -21.10
CA GLU A 21 16.30 -14.83 -19.76
C GLU A 21 17.43 -15.40 -18.86
N GLN A 22 17.86 -16.64 -19.12
CA GLN A 22 18.98 -17.29 -18.42
C GLN A 22 20.37 -16.75 -18.86
N CYS A 23 20.51 -16.23 -20.08
CA CYS A 23 21.68 -15.47 -20.51
C CYS A 23 21.61 -14.02 -20.03
N ARG A 24 20.42 -13.41 -20.05
CA ARG A 24 20.16 -12.02 -19.64
C ARG A 24 20.45 -11.79 -18.15
N SER A 25 19.89 -12.63 -17.27
CA SER A 25 20.17 -12.63 -15.82
C SER A 25 21.65 -12.83 -15.49
N ARG A 26 22.37 -13.63 -16.29
CA ARG A 26 23.82 -13.86 -16.16
C ARG A 26 24.70 -12.84 -16.91
N LYS A 27 24.11 -11.85 -17.59
CA LYS A 27 24.80 -10.83 -18.42
C LYS A 27 25.76 -11.41 -19.48
N VAL A 28 25.51 -12.62 -19.98
CA VAL A 28 26.34 -13.29 -21.01
C VAL A 28 25.70 -13.23 -22.40
N ARG A 29 26.53 -13.24 -23.44
CA ARG A 29 26.08 -13.19 -24.84
C ARG A 29 25.39 -14.50 -25.23
N CYS A 30 24.13 -14.44 -25.67
CA CYS A 30 23.37 -15.61 -26.09
C CYS A 30 23.70 -15.99 -27.55
N THR A 31 24.00 -17.25 -27.83
CA THR A 31 24.22 -17.77 -29.20
C THR A 31 22.90 -17.95 -29.98
N GLY A 32 21.80 -18.18 -29.25
CA GLY A 32 20.46 -18.33 -29.83
C GLY A 32 20.19 -19.66 -30.53
N GLU A 33 21.06 -20.66 -30.33
CA GLU A 33 20.86 -22.00 -30.90
C GLU A 33 19.98 -22.86 -30.00
N TYR A 34 18.77 -23.18 -30.49
CA TYR A 34 17.87 -24.14 -29.88
C TYR A 34 17.84 -25.44 -30.72
N PRO A 35 18.23 -26.61 -30.16
CA PRO A 35 18.18 -27.86 -30.89
C PRO A 35 16.71 -28.29 -31.12
N LYS A 36 16.23 -28.19 -32.36
CA LYS A 36 14.90 -28.65 -32.76
C LYS A 36 14.82 -30.19 -32.78
N ARG A 37 14.33 -30.80 -31.69
CA ARG A 37 13.70 -32.12 -31.71
C ARG A 37 12.40 -32.09 -30.90
N ALA A 38 11.37 -32.79 -31.38
CA ALA A 38 10.08 -32.84 -30.73
C ALA A 38 10.08 -33.77 -29.49
N GLY A 39 9.19 -33.50 -28.53
CA GLY A 39 8.66 -34.53 -27.62
C GLY A 39 9.25 -34.67 -26.21
N ARG A 40 10.27 -33.90 -25.78
CA ARG A 40 10.78 -33.94 -24.38
C ARG A 40 11.20 -32.55 -23.85
N PRO A 41 11.25 -32.33 -22.52
CA PRO A 41 11.35 -31.00 -21.91
C PRO A 41 12.63 -30.22 -22.26
N LYS A 42 12.51 -28.89 -22.20
CA LYS A 42 13.53 -27.91 -22.58
C LYS A 42 14.83 -28.11 -21.79
N ARG A 43 15.94 -28.40 -22.47
CA ARG A 43 17.29 -28.33 -21.88
C ARG A 43 17.77 -26.87 -21.75
N PRO A 44 18.62 -26.54 -20.76
CA PRO A 44 19.26 -25.22 -20.66
C PRO A 44 20.11 -24.86 -21.88
N CYS A 45 20.34 -23.57 -22.09
CA CYS A 45 21.23 -23.08 -23.14
C CYS A 45 22.70 -23.42 -22.83
N VAL A 46 23.46 -23.87 -23.83
CA VAL A 46 24.89 -24.16 -23.67
C VAL A 46 25.68 -22.85 -23.64
N ILE A 47 26.31 -22.56 -22.50
CA ILE A 47 27.16 -21.38 -22.34
C ILE A 47 28.55 -21.68 -22.92
N ALA A 48 28.92 -21.00 -24.00
CA ALA A 48 30.29 -21.01 -24.49
C ALA A 48 31.20 -20.28 -23.50
N ARG A 49 32.29 -20.92 -23.07
CA ARG A 49 33.38 -20.26 -22.32
C ARG A 49 34.23 -19.42 -23.28
N PRO A 50 34.75 -18.24 -22.88
CA PRO A 50 35.77 -17.55 -23.64
C PRO A 50 37.09 -18.35 -23.63
N PRO A 51 37.94 -18.20 -24.66
CA PRO A 51 39.29 -18.79 -24.66
C PRO A 51 40.19 -18.09 -23.62
N SER A 52 41.11 -18.85 -23.04
CA SER A 52 42.13 -18.36 -22.11
C SER A 52 43.37 -17.85 -22.85
N SER A 53 43.86 -16.68 -22.48
CA SER A 53 45.17 -16.16 -22.92
C SER A 53 46.34 -16.96 -22.31
N PRO A 54 47.56 -16.90 -22.89
CA PRO A 54 48.73 -17.62 -22.38
C PRO A 54 49.33 -16.97 -21.13
N PRO A 55 50.16 -17.70 -20.36
CA PRO A 55 50.94 -17.15 -19.24
C PRO A 55 52.22 -16.45 -19.74
N ASP A 56 52.74 -15.55 -18.92
CA ASP A 56 54.11 -15.03 -19.03
C ASP A 56 54.85 -15.17 -17.66
N ARG A 57 56.17 -15.00 -17.66
CA ARG A 57 57.09 -15.73 -16.76
C ARG A 57 57.48 -15.03 -15.44
N ASP A 58 57.94 -15.85 -14.50
CA ASP A 58 58.64 -15.48 -13.27
C ASP A 58 60.00 -14.79 -13.54
N ASP A 59 60.46 -13.94 -12.60
CA ASP A 59 61.87 -14.00 -12.18
C ASP A 59 62.14 -13.44 -10.76
N ASP A 60 63.07 -14.10 -10.08
CA ASP A 60 63.34 -14.20 -8.63
C ASP A 60 64.18 -13.05 -8.01
N ARG A 61 63.81 -12.58 -6.78
CA ARG A 61 64.80 -12.20 -5.73
C ARG A 61 64.23 -12.02 -4.29
N GLY A 62 64.90 -12.58 -3.28
CA GLY A 62 64.76 -12.26 -1.83
C GLY A 62 65.97 -11.49 -1.24
N PRO A 63 66.25 -11.49 0.09
CA PRO A 63 65.55 -12.13 1.23
C PRO A 63 65.35 -11.23 2.50
N LEU A 64 64.94 -11.86 3.63
CA LEU A 64 64.68 -11.37 5.01
C LEU A 64 65.96 -10.93 5.81
N PRO A 65 65.93 -10.39 7.08
CA PRO A 65 64.89 -10.45 8.16
C PRO A 65 64.64 -9.09 8.90
N ALA A 66 64.04 -8.93 10.11
CA ALA A 66 63.59 -9.84 11.19
C ALA A 66 62.50 -9.21 12.12
N GLN A 67 61.69 -10.07 12.80
CA GLN A 67 61.05 -9.90 14.15
C GLN A 67 60.10 -8.69 14.40
N SER A 68 59.02 -8.75 15.20
CA SER A 68 58.24 -9.78 15.94
C SER A 68 56.86 -9.15 16.30
N ASN A 69 55.83 -9.72 16.97
CA ASN A 69 55.57 -10.98 17.67
C ASN A 69 54.03 -11.26 17.72
N SER A 70 53.56 -12.28 18.45
CA SER A 70 52.25 -12.51 19.13
C SER A 70 50.93 -11.91 18.61
N ALA A 71 49.79 -12.63 18.54
CA ALA A 71 49.45 -13.97 19.05
C ALA A 71 48.36 -14.67 18.18
N ARG A 72 48.10 -15.96 18.43
CA ARG A 72 47.17 -16.82 17.63
C ARG A 72 46.32 -17.72 18.55
N ILE A 73 45.00 -17.70 18.38
CA ILE A 73 44.04 -18.75 18.80
C ILE A 73 43.05 -18.95 17.63
N PRO A 74 42.56 -20.18 17.33
CA PRO A 74 42.07 -20.54 15.99
C PRO A 74 40.55 -20.40 15.78
N THR A 75 40.16 -20.43 14.50
CA THR A 75 38.78 -20.43 14.01
C THR A 75 38.06 -21.74 14.38
N VAL A 76 36.92 -21.64 15.07
CA VAL A 76 35.97 -22.74 15.24
C VAL A 76 35.03 -22.78 14.04
N ALA A 77 34.72 -23.97 13.53
CA ALA A 77 33.67 -24.15 12.53
C ALA A 77 32.32 -24.23 13.24
N GLU A 78 31.48 -23.21 13.07
CA GLU A 78 30.14 -23.19 13.66
C GLU A 78 29.13 -23.93 12.78
N GLU A 79 28.27 -24.73 13.41
CA GLU A 79 27.36 -25.64 12.70
C GLU A 79 26.17 -24.91 12.07
N ARG A 80 25.69 -25.46 10.95
CA ARG A 80 24.64 -24.86 10.11
C ARG A 80 23.26 -25.10 10.74
N PRO A 81 22.54 -24.09 11.25
CA PRO A 81 21.24 -24.30 11.88
C PRO A 81 20.22 -24.84 10.88
N SER A 82 19.42 -25.81 11.32
CA SER A 82 18.32 -26.34 10.51
C SER A 82 17.19 -25.31 10.42
N HIS A 83 16.82 -24.92 9.20
CA HIS A 83 15.67 -24.04 8.98
C HIS A 83 14.37 -24.82 9.20
N HIS A 84 13.79 -24.68 10.40
CA HIS A 84 12.41 -25.06 10.65
C HIS A 84 11.50 -24.01 10.00
N GLU A 85 10.76 -24.38 8.96
CA GLU A 85 9.76 -23.47 8.38
C GLU A 85 8.61 -23.24 9.37
N PRO A 86 8.22 -21.99 9.66
CA PRO A 86 6.92 -21.71 10.23
C PRO A 86 5.86 -21.92 9.15
N ASN A 87 5.08 -23.00 9.27
CA ASN A 87 4.03 -23.37 8.32
C ASN A 87 2.99 -22.24 8.19
N THR A 88 3.20 -21.37 7.20
CA THR A 88 2.43 -20.15 7.03
C THR A 88 1.17 -20.50 6.25
N TYR A 89 0.07 -20.73 6.98
CA TYR A 89 -1.23 -21.09 6.41
C TYR A 89 -1.83 -19.88 5.66
N ILE A 90 -1.40 -19.68 4.43
CA ILE A 90 -1.95 -18.69 3.50
C ILE A 90 -3.38 -19.13 3.16
N PRO A 91 -4.42 -18.33 3.47
CA PRO A 91 -5.79 -18.66 3.09
C PRO A 91 -5.92 -18.80 1.57
N PRO A 92 -6.68 -19.78 1.03
CA PRO A 92 -6.69 -20.09 -0.40
C PRO A 92 -6.92 -18.88 -1.33
N TYR A 93 -7.77 -17.93 -0.92
CA TYR A 93 -8.10 -16.75 -1.71
C TYR A 93 -6.91 -15.80 -2.00
N LEU A 94 -5.84 -15.84 -1.18
CA LEU A 94 -4.62 -15.07 -1.43
C LEU A 94 -3.68 -15.78 -2.41
N ALA A 95 -3.58 -17.11 -2.33
CA ALA A 95 -2.73 -17.90 -3.23
C ALA A 95 -3.21 -17.85 -4.70
N ASP A 96 -4.53 -17.74 -4.91
CA ASP A 96 -5.09 -17.55 -6.25
C ASP A 96 -4.86 -16.13 -6.80
N PHE A 97 -4.66 -15.12 -5.95
CA PHE A 97 -4.50 -13.73 -6.40
C PHE A 97 -3.19 -13.51 -7.17
N GLU A 98 -2.08 -14.14 -6.75
CA GLU A 98 -0.82 -14.12 -7.52
C GLU A 98 -0.90 -14.95 -8.81
N ARG A 99 -1.74 -16.01 -8.84
CA ARG A 99 -1.96 -16.83 -10.05
C ARG A 99 -2.88 -16.18 -11.09
N LEU A 100 -3.78 -15.31 -10.66
CA LEU A 100 -4.76 -14.62 -11.50
C LEU A 100 -4.23 -13.31 -12.11
N ALA A 101 -2.93 -13.04 -12.01
CA ALA A 101 -2.24 -11.94 -12.67
C ALA A 101 -1.50 -12.42 -13.95
N PRO A 102 -2.18 -12.63 -15.10
CA PRO A 102 -1.48 -12.79 -16.35
C PRO A 102 -0.73 -11.49 -16.66
N ALA A 103 0.57 -11.59 -16.93
CA ALA A 103 1.36 -10.48 -17.43
C ALA A 103 0.90 -10.12 -18.85
N GLN A 104 -0.14 -9.30 -18.95
CA GLN A 104 -0.67 -8.80 -20.22
C GLN A 104 0.41 -7.99 -20.93
N PRO A 105 0.62 -8.21 -22.24
CA PRO A 105 1.57 -7.40 -23.00
C PRO A 105 1.00 -5.99 -23.14
N HIS A 106 1.50 -5.06 -22.33
CA HIS A 106 1.25 -3.63 -22.50
C HIS A 106 1.48 -3.26 -23.98
N SER A 107 0.39 -2.87 -24.63
CA SER A 107 0.35 -2.44 -26.02
C SER A 107 -0.26 -1.05 -26.00
N ASP A 108 0.44 -0.08 -26.58
CA ASP A 108 0.28 1.34 -26.26
C ASP A 108 -0.96 2.02 -26.85
N ILE A 109 -1.07 3.32 -26.53
CA ILE A 109 -1.99 4.33 -27.05
C ILE A 109 -3.30 4.46 -26.25
N LEU A 110 -3.32 5.46 -25.37
CA LEU A 110 -4.54 5.97 -24.72
C LEU A 110 -5.42 6.66 -25.76
N THR A 111 -6.53 6.04 -26.13
CA THR A 111 -7.65 6.72 -26.82
C THR A 111 -8.27 7.77 -25.88
N GLN A 112 -8.54 8.96 -26.42
CA GLN A 112 -8.95 10.12 -25.61
C GLN A 112 -10.29 9.91 -24.85
N THR A 113 -11.09 8.93 -25.30
CA THR A 113 -12.32 8.44 -24.65
C THR A 113 -12.10 7.66 -23.35
N ASP A 114 -10.95 7.03 -23.15
CA ASP A 114 -10.67 6.24 -21.93
C ASP A 114 -10.29 7.12 -20.73
N ILE A 115 -9.83 8.35 -21.00
CA ILE A 115 -9.61 9.39 -20.00
C ILE A 115 -10.94 9.80 -19.37
N SER A 116 -12.02 9.90 -20.17
CA SER A 116 -13.38 10.10 -19.67
C SER A 116 -13.95 8.88 -18.92
N ALA A 117 -13.47 7.66 -19.15
CA ALA A 117 -13.94 6.44 -18.47
C ALA A 117 -13.22 6.14 -17.14
N SER A 118 -11.93 6.48 -17.02
CA SER A 118 -11.07 6.20 -15.86
C SER A 118 -11.23 7.20 -14.70
N CYS A 119 -10.66 6.90 -13.52
CA CYS A 119 -10.67 7.78 -12.35
C CYS A 119 -9.34 7.70 -11.58
N ALA A 120 -8.95 8.80 -10.92
CA ALA A 120 -7.70 8.90 -10.15
C ALA A 120 -7.78 8.34 -8.72
N CYS A 121 -8.91 7.72 -8.35
CA CYS A 121 -9.25 7.37 -6.96
C CYS A 121 -8.19 6.55 -6.22
N LEU A 122 -7.56 5.57 -6.88
CA LEU A 122 -6.51 4.75 -6.28
C LEU A 122 -5.29 5.60 -5.89
N SER A 123 -4.86 6.51 -6.78
CA SER A 123 -3.78 7.46 -6.51
C SER A 123 -4.14 8.44 -5.41
N THR A 124 -5.38 8.94 -5.38
CA THR A 124 -5.88 9.78 -4.28
C THR A 124 -5.74 9.07 -2.94
N LEU A 125 -6.22 7.83 -2.82
CA LEU A 125 -6.15 7.09 -1.56
C LEU A 125 -4.72 6.86 -1.06
N TYR A 126 -3.78 6.53 -1.95
CA TYR A 126 -2.37 6.41 -1.58
C TYR A 126 -1.76 7.75 -1.13
N LEU A 127 -2.13 8.87 -1.75
CA LEU A 127 -1.69 10.20 -1.32
C LEU A 127 -2.27 10.58 0.06
N LEU A 128 -3.53 10.22 0.34
CA LEU A 128 -4.15 10.44 1.65
C LEU A 128 -3.48 9.58 2.75
N LEU A 129 -3.25 8.29 2.49
CA LEU A 129 -2.50 7.43 3.42
C LEU A 129 -1.07 7.93 3.66
N ASN A 130 -0.38 8.39 2.61
CA ASN A 130 0.96 8.96 2.77
C ASN A 130 0.94 10.26 3.59
N ARG A 131 -0.07 11.13 3.39
CA ARG A 131 -0.23 12.38 4.16
C ARG A 131 -0.39 12.12 5.66
N LEU A 132 -1.16 11.10 6.05
CA LEU A 132 -1.26 10.71 7.46
C LEU A 132 0.03 10.03 7.94
N ARG A 133 0.54 9.03 7.22
CA ARG A 133 1.69 8.22 7.64
C ARG A 133 3.01 8.98 7.77
N VAL A 134 3.17 10.10 7.06
CA VAL A 134 4.36 10.97 7.17
C VAL A 134 4.30 11.89 8.40
N ARG A 135 3.13 12.13 8.99
CA ARG A 135 2.99 12.89 10.25
C ARG A 135 3.02 11.93 11.44
N THR A 136 4.17 11.83 12.08
CA THR A 136 4.38 11.00 13.29
C THR A 136 3.64 11.54 14.51
N GLU A 137 3.43 12.85 14.56
CA GLU A 137 2.74 13.57 15.64
C GLU A 137 1.69 14.48 15.00
N LEU A 138 0.41 14.23 15.30
CA LEU A 138 -0.72 15.08 14.90
C LEU A 138 -1.24 15.78 16.16
N THR A 139 -1.38 17.10 16.12
CA THR A 139 -1.65 17.92 17.31
C THR A 139 -2.95 18.70 17.22
N VAL A 140 -3.66 18.78 18.34
CA VAL A 140 -4.86 19.61 18.50
C VAL A 140 -4.45 21.04 18.86
N PRO A 141 -5.03 22.09 18.22
CA PRO A 141 -6.14 22.04 17.26
C PRO A 141 -5.73 21.93 15.78
N ASP A 142 -4.48 22.24 15.43
CA ASP A 142 -4.10 22.62 14.07
C ASP A 142 -4.24 21.48 13.03
N ASP A 143 -4.02 20.23 13.44
CA ASP A 143 -4.14 19.07 12.56
C ASP A 143 -5.58 18.60 12.31
N LEU A 144 -6.58 19.05 13.08
CA LEU A 144 -7.99 18.69 12.87
C LEU A 144 -8.46 19.09 11.47
N ALA A 145 -8.04 20.26 10.98
CA ALA A 145 -8.32 20.71 9.62
C ALA A 145 -7.67 19.80 8.56
N THR A 146 -6.48 19.24 8.84
CA THR A 146 -5.83 18.25 7.96
C THR A 146 -6.60 16.92 7.93
N LEU A 147 -7.11 16.47 9.07
CA LEU A 147 -7.89 15.23 9.15
C LEU A 147 -9.24 15.38 8.42
N ARG A 148 -9.96 16.48 8.63
CA ARG A 148 -11.21 16.80 7.92
C ARG A 148 -11.03 16.91 6.41
N ASN A 149 -9.99 17.61 5.94
CA ASN A 149 -9.66 17.65 4.50
C ASN A 149 -9.36 16.24 3.95
N THR A 150 -8.65 15.40 4.71
CA THR A 150 -8.32 14.02 4.31
C THR A 150 -9.60 13.18 4.17
N PHE A 151 -10.53 13.35 5.10
CA PHE A 151 -11.85 12.73 5.11
C PHE A 151 -12.76 13.17 3.95
N GLU A 152 -12.82 14.48 3.67
CA GLU A 152 -13.58 15.01 2.53
C GLU A 152 -13.05 14.45 1.19
N ARG A 153 -11.72 14.44 0.99
CA ARG A 153 -11.11 13.84 -0.21
C ARG A 153 -11.31 12.31 -0.29
N ALA A 154 -11.53 11.62 0.82
CA ALA A 154 -11.91 10.20 0.84
C ALA A 154 -13.40 9.99 0.50
N THR A 155 -14.25 10.97 0.78
CA THR A 155 -15.69 10.96 0.45
C THR A 155 -15.91 10.99 -1.07
N ASP A 156 -15.17 11.81 -1.82
CA ASP A 156 -15.14 11.76 -3.29
C ASP A 156 -14.82 10.35 -3.84
N VAL A 157 -13.98 9.57 -3.15
CA VAL A 157 -13.60 8.20 -3.55
C VAL A 157 -14.62 7.15 -3.11
N LEU A 158 -15.36 7.41 -2.02
CA LEU A 158 -16.51 6.60 -1.62
C LEU A 158 -17.66 6.74 -2.63
N GLU A 159 -17.92 7.97 -3.08
CA GLU A 159 -19.06 8.32 -3.93
C GLU A 159 -18.77 8.21 -5.44
N CYS A 160 -17.50 8.02 -5.84
CA CYS A 160 -17.08 7.88 -7.24
C CYS A 160 -17.87 6.79 -8.00
N PRO A 161 -18.66 7.15 -9.04
CA PRO A 161 -19.52 6.19 -9.75
C PRO A 161 -18.75 5.22 -10.66
N LYS A 162 -17.46 5.48 -10.90
CA LYS A 162 -16.61 4.65 -11.77
C LYS A 162 -16.03 3.43 -11.03
N CYS A 163 -15.72 3.57 -9.73
CA CYS A 163 -15.08 2.50 -8.95
C CYS A 163 -15.90 1.19 -8.92
N PRO A 164 -17.23 1.20 -8.67
CA PRO A 164 -18.05 -0.02 -8.60
C PRO A 164 -18.16 -0.80 -9.92
N MET A 165 -17.82 -0.18 -11.05
CA MET A 165 -17.95 -0.77 -12.38
C MET A 165 -16.76 -1.66 -12.78
N ARG A 166 -15.73 -1.80 -11.92
CA ARG A 166 -14.52 -2.59 -12.17
C ARG A 166 -14.13 -3.39 -10.92
N PHE A 167 -14.04 -4.71 -11.07
CA PHE A 167 -13.76 -5.66 -9.99
C PHE A 167 -12.49 -5.33 -9.18
N SER A 168 -11.40 -5.03 -9.88
CA SER A 168 -10.14 -4.64 -9.24
C SER A 168 -10.25 -3.29 -8.53
N SER A 169 -10.87 -2.29 -9.16
CA SER A 169 -10.97 -0.93 -8.61
C SER A 169 -11.83 -0.88 -7.36
N VAL A 170 -12.98 -1.55 -7.34
CA VAL A 170 -13.87 -1.53 -6.16
C VAL A 170 -13.23 -2.21 -4.96
N LEU A 171 -12.61 -3.39 -5.14
CA LEU A 171 -11.98 -4.12 -4.05
C LEU A 171 -10.69 -3.46 -3.54
N GLN A 172 -9.82 -2.95 -4.42
CA GLN A 172 -8.62 -2.24 -4.00
C GLN A 172 -8.98 -0.95 -3.27
N ASN A 173 -9.89 -0.13 -3.84
CA ASN A 173 -10.33 1.09 -3.18
C ASN A 173 -11.10 0.79 -1.87
N ALA A 174 -11.77 -0.36 -1.76
CA ALA A 174 -12.41 -0.80 -0.52
C ALA A 174 -11.38 -1.08 0.59
N GLY A 175 -10.37 -1.90 0.32
CA GLY A 175 -9.34 -2.24 1.30
C GLY A 175 -8.55 -1.01 1.73
N ILE A 176 -8.17 -0.15 0.79
CA ILE A 176 -7.37 1.05 1.06
C ILE A 176 -8.21 2.12 1.79
N LEU A 177 -9.50 2.29 1.47
CA LEU A 177 -10.41 3.11 2.27
C LEU A 177 -10.55 2.57 3.70
N GLY A 178 -10.70 1.26 3.88
CA GLY A 178 -10.79 0.66 5.21
C GLY A 178 -9.53 0.89 6.06
N ILE A 179 -8.34 0.76 5.46
CA ILE A 179 -7.06 1.09 6.11
C ILE A 179 -7.00 2.59 6.45
N LEU A 180 -7.43 3.47 5.54
CA LEU A 180 -7.49 4.91 5.78
C LEU A 180 -8.43 5.24 6.95
N CYS A 181 -9.57 4.54 7.07
CA CYS A 181 -10.46 4.68 8.23
C CYS A 181 -9.78 4.27 9.55
N VAL A 182 -8.98 3.20 9.57
CA VAL A 182 -8.21 2.82 10.78
C VAL A 182 -7.23 3.94 11.15
N CYS A 183 -6.43 4.45 10.21
CA CYS A 183 -5.48 5.53 10.49
C CYS A 183 -6.17 6.84 10.93
N ILE A 184 -7.36 7.15 10.41
CA ILE A 184 -8.16 8.30 10.86
C ILE A 184 -8.69 8.08 12.29
N ALA A 185 -9.17 6.87 12.61
CA ALA A 185 -9.62 6.52 13.96
C ALA A 185 -8.47 6.59 14.98
N GLU A 186 -7.29 6.06 14.64
CA GLU A 186 -6.07 6.16 15.45
C GLU A 186 -5.62 7.63 15.64
N SER A 187 -5.78 8.47 14.63
CA SER A 187 -5.52 9.92 14.73
C SER A 187 -6.42 10.58 15.77
N TYR A 188 -7.71 10.22 15.83
CA TYR A 188 -8.62 10.70 16.87
C TYR A 188 -8.24 10.18 18.28
N VAL A 189 -7.78 8.93 18.42
CA VAL A 189 -7.24 8.42 19.70
C VAL A 189 -6.02 9.25 20.14
N SER A 190 -5.14 9.60 19.20
CA SER A 190 -3.97 10.44 19.48
C SER A 190 -4.37 11.85 19.92
N PHE A 191 -5.31 12.48 19.21
CA PHE A 191 -5.82 13.81 19.57
C PHE A 191 -6.39 13.87 20.99
N ILE A 192 -7.13 12.85 21.42
CA ILE A 192 -7.71 12.80 22.78
C ILE A 192 -6.61 12.76 23.84
N LYS A 193 -5.58 11.92 23.65
CA LYS A 193 -4.41 11.85 24.55
C LYS A 193 -3.67 13.19 24.62
N THR A 194 -3.40 13.82 23.48
CA THR A 194 -2.73 15.13 23.44
C THR A 194 -3.58 16.25 24.05
N ILE A 195 -4.91 16.12 24.09
CA ILE A 195 -5.79 17.04 24.84
C ILE A 195 -5.66 16.81 26.35
N ASP A 196 -5.70 15.56 26.82
CA ASP A 196 -5.46 15.21 28.23
C ASP A 196 -4.08 15.68 28.71
N GLU A 197 -3.03 15.41 27.93
CA GLU A 197 -1.65 15.80 28.22
C GLU A 197 -1.48 17.32 28.33
N LYS A 198 -2.03 18.09 27.37
CA LYS A 198 -1.99 19.57 27.39
C LYS A 198 -2.80 20.18 28.53
N GLU A 199 -3.94 19.58 28.90
CA GLU A 199 -4.71 20.02 30.05
C GLU A 199 -3.93 19.80 31.35
N ILE A 200 -3.43 18.59 31.58
CA ILE A 200 -2.62 18.25 32.76
C ILE A 200 -1.37 19.14 32.86
N GLU A 201 -0.69 19.42 31.73
CA GLU A 201 0.47 20.31 31.71
C GLU A 201 0.11 21.75 32.10
N ALA A 202 -1.00 22.29 31.58
CA ALA A 202 -1.45 23.65 31.88
C ALA A 202 -1.97 23.79 33.31
N SER A 203 -2.75 22.81 33.79
CA SER A 203 -3.25 22.68 35.17
C SER A 203 -2.09 22.67 36.17
N ASN A 204 -1.05 21.86 35.94
CA ASN A 204 0.14 21.80 36.79
C ASN A 204 0.97 23.10 36.78
N LYS A 205 0.88 23.90 35.71
CA LYS A 205 1.56 25.21 35.58
C LYS A 205 0.71 26.39 36.09
N GLY A 206 -0.56 26.17 36.44
CA GLY A 206 -1.50 27.24 36.77
C GLY A 206 -1.76 28.21 35.60
N GLY A 207 -1.65 27.73 34.36
CA GLY A 207 -1.72 28.56 33.16
C GLY A 207 -3.02 28.40 32.37
N ASN A 208 -3.47 29.49 31.74
CA ASN A 208 -4.57 29.47 30.78
C ASN A 208 -4.13 28.84 29.44
N LEU A 209 -5.06 28.18 28.75
CA LEU A 209 -4.88 27.73 27.37
C LEU A 209 -5.58 28.67 26.38
N LYS A 210 -5.09 28.69 25.13
CA LYS A 210 -5.55 29.63 24.09
C LYS A 210 -6.38 28.92 23.03
N ILE A 211 -7.44 29.59 22.60
CA ILE A 211 -8.31 29.17 21.50
C ILE A 211 -8.40 30.32 20.49
N ALA A 212 -8.12 30.04 19.22
CA ALA A 212 -8.37 30.97 18.13
C ALA A 212 -9.78 30.71 17.57
N LEU A 213 -10.68 31.68 17.71
CA LEU A 213 -11.98 31.67 17.04
C LEU A 213 -11.91 32.46 15.73
N ASN A 214 -12.53 31.94 14.68
CA ASN A 214 -12.87 32.71 13.49
C ASN A 214 -14.36 33.12 13.59
N PRO A 215 -14.67 34.37 13.98
CA PRO A 215 -16.05 34.81 14.21
C PRO A 215 -16.86 35.01 12.92
N LEU A 216 -16.20 34.99 11.75
CA LEU A 216 -16.79 35.40 10.46
C LEU A 216 -17.16 34.24 9.52
N GLY A 217 -16.90 32.99 9.91
CA GLY A 217 -17.52 31.79 9.32
C GLY A 217 -17.45 31.68 7.79
N GLN A 218 -16.27 31.36 7.25
CA GLN A 218 -15.98 31.21 5.81
C GLN A 218 -16.01 32.51 4.99
N SER A 219 -14.88 33.23 4.98
CA SER A 219 -14.52 34.07 3.83
C SER A 219 -13.79 33.23 2.79
N HIS A 220 -14.22 33.29 1.52
CA HIS A 220 -13.51 32.68 0.40
C HIS A 220 -12.39 33.58 -0.17
N ALA A 221 -12.15 34.75 0.42
CA ALA A 221 -11.01 35.61 0.10
C ALA A 221 -9.83 35.29 1.03
N ALA A 222 -8.77 34.69 0.47
CA ALA A 222 -7.55 34.40 1.20
C ALA A 222 -6.63 35.63 1.26
N ASP A 223 -6.72 36.40 2.34
CA ASP A 223 -5.53 37.09 2.91
C ASP A 223 -5.76 37.56 4.37
N ASP A 224 -6.96 38.06 4.72
CA ASP A 224 -7.22 38.66 6.04
C ASP A 224 -8.32 37.92 6.84
N THR A 225 -7.92 36.86 7.55
CA THR A 225 -8.79 36.17 8.53
C THR A 225 -8.44 36.61 9.94
N VAL A 226 -9.19 37.57 10.47
CA VAL A 226 -9.05 38.04 11.86
C VAL A 226 -9.43 36.92 12.83
N LEU A 227 -8.42 36.30 13.44
CA LEU A 227 -8.59 35.31 14.50
C LEU A 227 -8.65 35.99 15.87
N VAL A 228 -9.74 35.75 16.60
CA VAL A 228 -9.91 36.22 17.98
C VAL A 228 -9.31 35.16 18.90
N LEU A 229 -8.17 35.47 19.54
CA LEU A 229 -7.62 34.61 20.59
C LEU A 229 -8.36 34.88 21.91
N ILE A 230 -8.85 33.80 22.52
CA ILE A 230 -9.46 33.78 23.85
C ILE A 230 -8.61 32.91 24.76
N GLU A 231 -8.35 33.38 25.98
CA GLU A 231 -7.78 32.58 27.07
C GLU A 231 -8.90 31.92 27.88
N VAL A 232 -8.75 30.62 28.15
CA VAL A 232 -9.70 29.78 28.89
C VAL A 232 -8.95 28.91 29.91
N SER A 233 -9.67 28.40 30.92
CA SER A 233 -9.07 27.45 31.86
C SER A 233 -8.74 26.11 31.18
N PRO A 234 -7.82 25.30 31.71
CA PRO A 234 -7.45 24.01 31.13
C PRO A 234 -8.64 23.05 30.94
N GLU A 235 -9.56 23.02 31.91
CA GLU A 235 -10.75 22.16 31.90
C GLU A 235 -11.77 22.63 30.86
N GLN A 236 -11.95 23.95 30.72
CA GLN A 236 -12.77 24.56 29.67
C GLN A 236 -12.18 24.28 28.28
N TRP A 237 -10.86 24.41 28.13
CA TRP A 237 -10.17 24.09 26.88
C TRP A 237 -10.36 22.63 26.48
N LYS A 238 -10.12 21.70 27.42
CA LYS A 238 -10.34 20.26 27.24
C LYS A 238 -11.77 19.94 26.86
N SER A 239 -12.75 20.51 27.56
CA SER A 239 -14.18 20.35 27.24
C SER A 239 -14.50 20.85 25.82
N LEU A 240 -13.98 22.02 25.42
CA LEU A 240 -14.19 22.56 24.07
C LEU A 240 -13.53 21.69 22.99
N MET A 241 -12.29 21.23 23.19
CA MET A 241 -11.60 20.36 22.24
C MET A 241 -12.26 18.97 22.15
N TYR A 242 -12.73 18.40 23.27
CA TYR A 242 -13.51 17.16 23.28
C TYR A 242 -14.83 17.32 22.52
N ASN A 243 -15.54 18.43 22.68
CA ASN A 243 -16.75 18.71 21.90
C ASN A 243 -16.46 18.84 20.39
N VAL A 244 -15.33 19.46 19.99
CA VAL A 244 -14.90 19.50 18.58
C VAL A 244 -14.63 18.08 18.06
N VAL A 245 -13.80 17.28 18.74
CA VAL A 245 -13.49 15.89 18.32
C VAL A 245 -14.76 15.02 18.27
N LYS A 246 -15.63 15.11 19.27
CA LYS A 246 -16.94 14.43 19.33
C LYS A 246 -17.83 14.83 18.15
N SER A 247 -17.78 16.10 17.73
CA SER A 247 -18.56 16.60 16.59
C SER A 247 -18.07 16.08 15.23
N GLU A 248 -16.76 15.90 15.02
CA GLU A 248 -16.23 15.28 13.80
C GLU A 248 -16.56 13.79 13.73
N ILE A 249 -16.46 13.08 14.86
CA ILE A 249 -16.64 11.62 14.90
C ILE A 249 -18.12 11.24 14.77
N PHE A 250 -19.00 11.84 15.58
CA PHE A 250 -20.41 11.44 15.72
C PHE A 250 -21.41 12.40 15.05
N GLY A 251 -20.93 13.56 14.58
CA GLY A 251 -21.75 14.59 13.95
C GLY A 251 -22.53 15.46 14.93
N ILE A 252 -22.75 16.71 14.55
CA ILE A 252 -23.71 17.61 15.21
C ILE A 252 -25.15 17.26 14.82
N HIS A 253 -26.11 17.73 15.62
CA HIS A 253 -27.53 17.53 15.34
C HIS A 253 -27.90 18.15 13.98
N GLY A 254 -28.62 17.43 13.14
CA GLY A 254 -28.94 17.84 11.76
C GLY A 254 -27.85 17.58 10.71
N HIS A 255 -26.59 17.30 11.09
CA HIS A 255 -25.48 17.07 10.16
C HIS A 255 -24.65 15.81 10.50
N ARG A 256 -25.32 14.71 10.85
CA ARG A 256 -24.65 13.41 11.10
C ARG A 256 -24.11 12.75 9.82
N ASP A 257 -24.67 13.06 8.67
CA ASP A 257 -24.26 12.58 7.33
C ASP A 257 -22.78 12.86 7.01
N LYS A 258 -22.25 13.96 7.56
CA LYS A 258 -20.86 14.43 7.41
C LYS A 258 -19.92 13.90 8.49
N SER A 259 -20.42 13.10 9.43
CA SER A 259 -19.60 12.53 10.51
C SER A 259 -18.71 11.39 10.03
N PHE A 260 -17.60 11.16 10.73
CA PHE A 260 -16.71 10.04 10.43
C PHE A 260 -17.40 8.66 10.58
N VAL A 261 -18.28 8.52 11.58
CA VAL A 261 -19.08 7.28 11.76
C VAL A 261 -20.02 7.05 10.57
N ALA A 262 -20.76 8.07 10.11
CA ALA A 262 -21.68 7.93 8.98
C ALA A 262 -20.96 7.61 7.65
N PHE A 263 -19.71 8.02 7.50
CA PHE A 263 -18.88 7.62 6.36
C PHE A 263 -18.42 6.16 6.43
N ILE A 264 -18.06 5.65 7.62
CA ILE A 264 -17.79 4.21 7.80
C ILE A 264 -19.06 3.40 7.48
N GLU A 265 -20.23 3.86 7.93
CA GLU A 265 -21.52 3.25 7.61
C GLU A 265 -21.81 3.23 6.11
N ARG A 266 -21.66 4.37 5.41
CA ARG A 266 -21.82 4.45 3.94
C ARG A 266 -20.80 3.60 3.18
N LEU A 267 -19.58 3.43 3.70
CA LEU A 267 -18.57 2.52 3.15
C LEU A 267 -18.99 1.05 3.32
N GLU A 268 -19.43 0.64 4.51
CA GLU A 268 -19.94 -0.71 4.77
C GLU A 268 -21.18 -1.02 3.93
N GLU A 269 -22.12 -0.09 3.82
CA GLU A 269 -23.31 -0.22 2.98
C GLU A 269 -22.92 -0.40 1.52
N ARG A 270 -22.01 0.44 0.98
CA ARG A 270 -21.54 0.33 -0.41
C ARG A 270 -20.94 -1.03 -0.69
N GLN A 271 -20.05 -1.54 0.18
CA GLN A 271 -19.44 -2.84 -0.06
C GLN A 271 -20.42 -3.99 0.15
N THR A 272 -21.29 -3.93 1.17
CA THR A 272 -22.33 -4.94 1.40
C THR A 272 -23.24 -5.06 0.17
N ARG A 273 -23.70 -3.93 -0.38
CA ARG A 273 -24.50 -3.85 -1.60
C ARG A 273 -23.75 -4.34 -2.84
N TRP A 274 -22.45 -4.08 -2.95
CA TRP A 274 -21.65 -4.59 -4.07
C TRP A 274 -21.37 -6.10 -3.97
N HIS A 275 -21.26 -6.66 -2.76
CA HIS A 275 -21.14 -8.11 -2.56
C HIS A 275 -22.46 -8.86 -2.83
N THR A 276 -23.62 -8.27 -2.52
CA THR A 276 -24.93 -8.88 -2.81
C THR A 276 -25.37 -8.68 -4.27
N LEU A 277 -24.96 -7.58 -4.91
CA LEU A 277 -25.25 -7.31 -6.32
C LEU A 277 -24.01 -6.69 -7.02
N PRO A 278 -23.07 -7.52 -7.51
CA PRO A 278 -21.86 -7.03 -8.16
C PRO A 278 -22.16 -6.25 -9.45
N THR A 279 -21.87 -4.95 -9.44
CA THR A 279 -22.05 -4.05 -10.60
C THR A 279 -20.94 -4.13 -11.64
N ALA A 280 -19.88 -4.90 -11.36
CA ALA A 280 -18.70 -5.02 -12.21
C ALA A 280 -18.82 -6.24 -13.16
N PRO A 281 -18.88 -6.06 -14.50
CA PRO A 281 -19.02 -7.16 -15.44
C PRO A 281 -17.76 -8.03 -15.57
N ASP A 282 -16.63 -7.59 -15.01
CA ASP A 282 -15.36 -8.32 -14.93
C ASP A 282 -15.16 -9.04 -13.58
N CYS A 283 -16.21 -9.18 -12.76
CA CYS A 283 -16.19 -9.92 -11.49
C CYS A 283 -16.08 -11.44 -11.72
N PRO A 284 -15.01 -12.12 -11.26
CA PRO A 284 -14.85 -13.57 -11.44
C PRO A 284 -15.93 -14.39 -10.74
N SER A 285 -16.46 -15.41 -11.41
CA SER A 285 -17.47 -16.32 -10.84
C SER A 285 -17.00 -17.04 -9.58
N THR A 286 -15.72 -17.40 -9.50
CA THR A 286 -15.08 -17.98 -8.31
C THR A 286 -15.16 -17.06 -7.08
N TYR A 287 -15.06 -15.74 -7.30
CA TYR A 287 -15.17 -14.75 -6.23
C TYR A 287 -16.62 -14.59 -5.75
N GLN A 288 -17.59 -14.66 -6.68
CA GLN A 288 -19.02 -14.63 -6.37
C GLN A 288 -19.42 -15.82 -5.49
N SER A 289 -18.92 -17.03 -5.80
CA SER A 289 -19.13 -18.21 -4.95
C SER A 289 -18.50 -18.08 -3.56
N ALA A 290 -17.33 -17.45 -3.43
CA ALA A 290 -16.70 -17.22 -2.12
C ALA A 290 -17.52 -16.23 -1.25
N CYS A 291 -18.00 -15.13 -1.86
CA CYS A 291 -18.86 -14.15 -1.20
C CYS A 291 -20.25 -14.68 -0.83
N SER A 292 -20.66 -15.83 -1.39
CA SER A 292 -21.93 -16.49 -1.07
C SER A 292 -21.85 -17.40 0.16
N SER A 293 -20.67 -17.53 0.79
CA SER A 293 -20.51 -18.35 2.01
C SER A 293 -21.04 -17.59 3.24
N PRO A 294 -21.97 -18.17 4.04
CA PRO A 294 -22.64 -17.44 5.12
C PRO A 294 -21.76 -17.23 6.37
N ASN A 295 -20.60 -17.90 6.45
CA ASN A 295 -19.75 -17.93 7.64
C ASN A 295 -18.49 -17.03 7.54
N GLU A 296 -18.13 -16.54 6.35
CA GLU A 296 -16.91 -15.73 6.14
C GLU A 296 -17.24 -14.34 5.60
N LEU A 297 -16.72 -13.30 6.26
CA LEU A 297 -16.90 -11.92 5.84
C LEU A 297 -15.77 -11.49 4.90
N PRO A 298 -16.06 -10.98 3.68
CA PRO A 298 -15.04 -10.54 2.74
C PRO A 298 -14.03 -9.55 3.36
N LEU A 299 -12.74 -9.70 3.02
CA LEU A 299 -11.63 -8.97 3.64
C LEU A 299 -11.86 -7.45 3.72
N CYS A 300 -12.37 -6.83 2.67
CA CYS A 300 -12.68 -5.40 2.62
C CYS A 300 -13.75 -4.97 3.64
N LEU A 301 -14.78 -5.78 3.87
CA LEU A 301 -15.77 -5.57 4.94
C LEU A 301 -15.18 -5.80 6.33
N THR A 302 -14.30 -6.80 6.47
CA THR A 302 -13.58 -7.08 7.72
C THR A 302 -12.65 -5.93 8.13
N ILE A 303 -11.88 -5.37 7.19
CA ILE A 303 -11.03 -4.18 7.42
C ILE A 303 -11.91 -2.96 7.75
N THR A 304 -13.02 -2.74 7.03
CA THR A 304 -13.90 -1.59 7.31
C THR A 304 -14.49 -1.66 8.72
N LYS A 305 -14.97 -2.83 9.14
CA LYS A 305 -15.48 -3.06 10.51
C LYS A 305 -14.42 -2.89 11.59
N ALA A 306 -13.14 -3.10 11.28
CA ALA A 306 -12.05 -2.86 12.23
C ALA A 306 -11.94 -1.37 12.60
N ALA A 307 -12.18 -0.45 11.66
CA ALA A 307 -12.14 0.99 11.94
C ALA A 307 -13.22 1.43 12.94
N ARG A 308 -14.45 0.87 12.88
CA ARG A 308 -15.48 1.18 13.89
C ARG A 308 -15.04 0.73 15.29
N LYS A 309 -14.40 -0.45 15.42
CA LYS A 309 -13.91 -0.97 16.71
C LYS A 309 -12.85 -0.08 17.39
N VAL A 310 -12.12 0.73 16.63
CA VAL A 310 -11.17 1.72 17.18
C VAL A 310 -11.91 2.93 17.79
N LEU A 311 -13.16 3.19 17.38
CA LEU A 311 -14.00 4.26 17.91
C LEU A 311 -14.80 3.86 19.16
N ASP A 312 -15.03 2.56 19.42
CA ASP A 312 -15.82 2.10 20.57
C ASP A 312 -15.26 2.62 21.93
N PRO A 313 -13.93 2.64 22.19
CA PRO A 313 -13.38 3.27 23.39
C PRO A 313 -13.56 4.80 23.40
N ILE A 314 -13.37 5.45 22.23
CA ILE A 314 -13.51 6.91 22.09
C ILE A 314 -14.93 7.37 22.44
N ALA A 315 -15.95 6.61 22.02
CA ALA A 315 -17.34 6.87 22.35
C ALA A 315 -17.59 6.88 23.87
N SER A 316 -16.81 6.11 24.64
CA SER A 316 -16.90 6.07 26.11
C SER A 316 -16.10 7.19 26.77
N THR A 317 -14.94 7.58 26.23
CA THR A 317 -14.12 8.70 26.74
C THR A 317 -14.75 10.07 26.48
N LEU A 318 -15.49 10.21 25.37
CA LEU A 318 -16.14 11.45 24.97
C LEU A 318 -17.62 11.53 25.38
N ALA A 319 -18.14 10.62 26.21
CA ALA A 319 -19.57 10.48 26.55
C ALA A 319 -20.15 11.73 27.25
#